data_AF-A0A8S1D1S1-F1
#
_entry.id   AF-A0A8S1D1S1-F1
#
_cell.length_a   1.000
_cell.length_b   1.000
_cell.length_c   1.000
_cell.angle_alpha   90.00
_cell.angle_beta   90.00
_cell.angle_gamma   90.00
#
_symmetry.space_group_name_H-M   'P 1'
#
loop_
_entity.id
_entity.type
_entity.pdbx_description
1 polymer ?
#
loop_
_entity_poly.entity_id
_entity_poly.type
_entity_poly.pdbx_seq_one_letter_code
_entity_poly.pdbx_strand_id
1 'polypeptide(L)'
;MGETLDAEKETAEAVEWLAKRFSDLGVVAPAQLQLILKRQKNVNHLLCPSSHLLKYAGTTKQPREMRLRRLLAYGSELPTYTAGRYDALNGGRFFTVLLEIIQQADADNPPPVEELIEREPVDLGLIQHIFDENGKIPKKARKEHLQMNRQDRDFRDKEKYPLLRILEEYLNPANGWPLRKCAVFALAVCVQYHCHQNQKCGFYRLAEKYLQSEEDFFYFVQMQSSKNFELIVKPECNGIRNGHGNQYEYTDERSISPDIQMNGRSKRNRRGGWGGGMRSLVNRWYKQQDPADLLKSASHLKGRYGWKHSDLFKMAHVPFSAYKEKDTPYEFAIYFIMHGYEKTMATYADKAELVPLMRVLEQHHQQAAQSPKERCDIIKTLRLKADQVRPDWLTKDTWPALVANMSAQEVVQNMPNLWMIDLDDNSGVWQAAAKVLTAADPNDLDPTAVFAAKMNYLLAMQLCV
;
A
#
# COMPACT_ATOMS: atom_id res chain seq x y z
N MET A 1 -0.17 -46.91 -24.02
CA MET A 1 -0.98 -47.24 -22.84
C MET A 1 -0.28 -46.58 -21.66
N GLY A 2 -0.56 -45.30 -21.45
CA GLY A 2 0.07 -44.47 -20.43
C GLY A 2 -0.77 -44.50 -19.17
N GLU A 3 -0.11 -44.67 -18.03
CA GLU A 3 -0.72 -44.52 -16.71
C GLU A 3 -1.27 -43.10 -16.58
N THR A 4 -2.59 -42.99 -16.46
CA THR A 4 -3.25 -41.77 -16.00
C THR A 4 -2.79 -41.53 -14.56
N LEU A 5 -1.90 -40.57 -14.36
CA LEU A 5 -1.56 -40.04 -13.05
C LEU A 5 -2.85 -39.58 -12.36
N ASP A 6 -3.12 -40.16 -11.21
CA ASP A 6 -4.31 -39.89 -10.40
C ASP A 6 -4.12 -38.52 -9.72
N ALA A 7 -4.52 -37.45 -10.42
CA ALA A 7 -4.38 -36.07 -9.96
C ALA A 7 -5.04 -35.84 -8.58
N GLU A 8 -6.04 -36.64 -8.21
CA GLU A 8 -6.65 -36.60 -6.88
C GLU A 8 -5.68 -37.10 -5.81
N LYS A 9 -4.91 -38.15 -6.12
CA LYS A 9 -3.88 -38.72 -5.23
C LYS A 9 -2.72 -37.75 -5.02
N GLU A 10 -2.20 -37.13 -6.08
CA GLU A 10 -1.11 -36.14 -5.95
C GLU A 10 -1.57 -34.88 -5.19
N THR A 11 -2.81 -34.45 -5.39
CA THR A 11 -3.40 -33.35 -4.62
C THR A 11 -3.55 -33.73 -3.15
N ALA A 12 -3.97 -34.95 -2.83
CA ALA A 12 -4.07 -35.45 -1.47
C ALA A 12 -2.69 -35.52 -0.77
N GLU A 13 -1.67 -36.07 -1.45
CA GLU A 13 -0.30 -36.17 -0.93
C GLU A 13 0.33 -34.79 -0.70
N ALA A 14 0.09 -33.84 -1.62
CA ALA A 14 0.53 -32.45 -1.45
C ALA A 14 -0.12 -31.76 -0.25
N VAL A 15 -1.42 -31.97 -0.04
CA VAL A 15 -2.17 -31.42 1.09
C VAL A 15 -1.70 -32.02 2.40
N GLU A 16 -1.45 -33.33 2.45
CA GLU A 16 -0.96 -34.03 3.64
C GLU A 16 0.47 -33.61 4.00
N TRP A 17 1.35 -33.47 3.01
CA TRP A 17 2.70 -32.93 3.19
C TRP A 17 2.69 -31.50 3.76
N LEU A 18 1.80 -30.63 3.25
CA LEU A 18 1.64 -29.26 3.74
C LEU A 18 1.06 -29.21 5.16
N ALA A 19 0.05 -30.04 5.45
CA ALA A 19 -0.53 -30.14 6.78
C ALA A 19 0.52 -30.52 7.83
N LYS A 20 1.39 -31.47 7.47
CA LYS A 20 2.52 -31.87 8.30
C LYS A 20 3.53 -30.72 8.47
N ARG A 21 3.91 -30.05 7.38
CA ARG A 21 4.90 -28.96 7.43
C ARG A 21 4.42 -27.74 8.21
N PHE A 22 3.15 -27.34 8.07
CA PHE A 22 2.57 -26.24 8.86
C PHE A 22 2.37 -26.61 10.34
N SER A 23 2.07 -27.88 10.63
CA SER A 23 2.05 -28.39 12.00
C SER A 23 3.45 -28.39 12.63
N ASP A 24 4.48 -28.80 11.89
CA ASP A 24 5.88 -28.82 12.36
C ASP A 24 6.42 -27.41 12.63
N LEU A 25 5.89 -26.40 11.95
CA LEU A 25 6.23 -24.98 12.13
C LEU A 25 5.37 -24.26 13.17
N GLY A 26 4.39 -24.94 13.78
CA GLY A 26 3.48 -24.35 14.78
C GLY A 26 2.51 -23.31 14.23
N VAL A 27 2.32 -23.26 12.90
CA VAL A 27 1.59 -22.19 12.20
C VAL A 27 0.08 -22.39 12.25
N VAL A 28 -0.41 -23.64 12.29
CA VAL A 28 -1.85 -23.95 12.36
C VAL A 28 -2.09 -25.24 13.14
N ALA A 29 -3.08 -25.27 14.04
CA ALA A 29 -3.48 -26.50 14.70
C ALA A 29 -4.11 -27.49 13.68
N PRO A 30 -3.77 -28.79 13.69
CA PRO A 30 -4.25 -29.77 12.71
C PRO A 30 -5.78 -29.80 12.53
N ALA A 31 -6.54 -29.48 13.58
CA ALA A 31 -8.00 -29.39 13.56
C ALA A 31 -8.55 -28.19 12.76
N GLN A 32 -7.86 -27.05 12.75
CA GLN A 32 -8.25 -25.86 11.97
C GLN A 32 -7.97 -26.08 10.48
N LEU A 33 -6.89 -26.80 10.15
CA LEU A 33 -6.53 -27.13 8.77
C LEU A 33 -7.54 -28.09 8.13
N GLN A 34 -8.00 -29.10 8.88
CA GLN A 34 -9.10 -29.99 8.49
C GLN A 34 -10.43 -29.22 8.25
N LEU A 35 -10.68 -28.16 9.01
CA LEU A 35 -11.88 -27.32 8.86
C LEU A 35 -11.80 -26.44 7.60
N ILE A 36 -10.64 -25.89 7.29
CA ILE A 36 -10.38 -25.10 6.06
C ILE A 36 -10.55 -26.00 4.81
N LEU A 37 -9.99 -27.21 4.85
CA LEU A 37 -10.10 -28.19 3.77
C LEU A 37 -11.56 -28.68 3.55
N LYS A 38 -12.31 -28.90 4.64
CA LYS A 38 -13.75 -29.21 4.56
C LYS A 38 -14.58 -28.06 3.98
N ARG A 39 -14.18 -26.80 4.24
CA ARG A 39 -14.87 -25.62 3.71
C ARG A 39 -14.57 -25.39 2.23
N GLN A 40 -13.37 -25.68 1.74
CA GLN A 40 -13.03 -25.51 0.32
C GLN A 40 -13.81 -26.44 -0.62
N LYS A 41 -14.14 -27.68 -0.20
CA LYS A 41 -15.03 -28.58 -0.99
C LYS A 41 -16.41 -27.98 -1.30
N ASN A 42 -16.84 -26.95 -0.58
CA ASN A 42 -18.14 -26.29 -0.75
C ASN A 42 -18.06 -24.92 -1.46
N VAL A 43 -16.87 -24.44 -1.88
CA VAL A 43 -16.66 -23.04 -2.35
C VAL A 43 -16.15 -22.96 -3.80
N ASN A 44 -16.44 -23.95 -4.65
CA ASN A 44 -16.05 -23.96 -6.08
C ASN A 44 -16.71 -22.87 -6.96
N HIS A 45 -17.39 -21.87 -6.39
CA HIS A 45 -18.09 -20.81 -7.15
C HIS A 45 -17.60 -19.38 -6.88
N LEU A 46 -16.58 -19.15 -6.04
CA LEU A 46 -16.27 -17.78 -5.57
C LEU A 46 -14.86 -17.24 -5.83
N LEU A 47 -14.00 -17.96 -6.56
CA LEU A 47 -12.65 -17.48 -6.87
C LEU A 47 -12.37 -17.52 -8.36
N CYS A 48 -12.77 -16.45 -9.08
CA CYS A 48 -12.21 -16.12 -10.38
C CYS A 48 -11.90 -14.62 -10.41
N PRO A 49 -10.62 -14.19 -10.47
CA PRO A 49 -10.26 -12.82 -10.72
C PRO A 49 -9.87 -12.64 -12.19
N SER A 50 -10.84 -12.36 -13.07
CA SER A 50 -10.53 -11.76 -14.37
C SER A 50 -11.65 -10.84 -14.86
N SER A 51 -11.31 -9.57 -15.07
CA SER A 51 -12.20 -8.48 -15.50
C SER A 51 -12.61 -8.54 -16.98
N HIS A 52 -12.51 -9.69 -17.64
CA HIS A 52 -12.84 -9.83 -19.06
C HIS A 52 -14.12 -10.63 -19.36
N LEU A 53 -14.78 -11.26 -18.37
CA LEU A 53 -16.00 -12.05 -18.59
C LEU A 53 -17.32 -11.35 -18.24
N LEU A 54 -17.30 -10.11 -17.73
CA LEU A 54 -18.52 -9.37 -17.36
C LEU A 54 -19.24 -8.65 -18.51
N LYS A 55 -19.16 -9.16 -19.75
CA LYS A 55 -20.01 -8.68 -20.86
C LYS A 55 -21.22 -9.57 -21.17
N TYR A 56 -21.37 -10.73 -20.54
CA TYR A 56 -22.50 -11.62 -20.77
C TYR A 56 -22.99 -12.27 -19.46
N ALA A 57 -23.72 -11.51 -18.64
CA ALA A 57 -24.62 -12.09 -17.64
C ALA A 57 -25.75 -11.10 -17.35
N GLY A 58 -26.84 -11.22 -18.10
CA GLY A 58 -28.07 -10.48 -17.87
C GLY A 58 -28.83 -10.98 -16.65
N THR A 59 -29.36 -10.01 -15.90
CA THR A 59 -30.63 -10.02 -15.17
C THR A 59 -30.96 -11.22 -14.27
N THR A 60 -30.82 -11.05 -12.95
CA THR A 60 -31.92 -11.34 -12.01
C THR A 60 -31.83 -10.42 -10.79
N LYS A 61 -32.93 -9.73 -10.48
CA LYS A 61 -33.11 -8.88 -9.29
C LYS A 61 -33.44 -9.76 -8.09
N GLN A 62 -32.73 -9.60 -6.98
CA GLN A 62 -33.26 -9.93 -5.65
C GLN A 62 -33.05 -8.76 -4.66
N PRO A 63 -33.97 -8.54 -3.70
CA PRO A 63 -34.00 -7.32 -2.89
C PRO A 63 -32.95 -7.30 -1.78
N ARG A 64 -32.36 -6.10 -1.60
CA ARG A 64 -31.29 -5.75 -0.64
C ARG A 64 -31.63 -5.92 0.85
N GLU A 65 -32.85 -6.30 1.19
CA GLU A 65 -33.40 -6.18 2.54
C GLU A 65 -33.08 -7.37 3.47
N MET A 66 -32.78 -8.55 2.92
CA MET A 66 -32.48 -9.75 3.74
C MET A 66 -31.04 -9.83 4.27
N ARG A 67 -30.10 -9.02 3.75
CA ARG A 67 -28.70 -9.02 4.25
C ARG A 67 -28.49 -8.15 5.48
N LEU A 68 -29.28 -7.09 5.68
CA LEU A 68 -29.11 -6.18 6.81
C LEU A 68 -29.60 -6.77 8.15
N ARG A 69 -30.58 -7.67 8.15
CA ARG A 69 -31.17 -8.19 9.40
C ARG A 69 -30.33 -9.27 10.10
N ARG A 70 -29.35 -9.89 9.44
CA ARG A 70 -28.46 -10.89 10.08
C ARG A 70 -27.22 -10.29 10.75
N LEU A 71 -26.85 -9.05 10.40
CA LEU A 71 -25.69 -8.37 10.99
C LEU A 71 -26.04 -7.54 12.24
N LEU A 72 -27.32 -7.24 12.48
CA LEU A 72 -27.76 -6.41 13.61
C LEU A 72 -28.13 -7.19 14.88
N ALA A 73 -27.88 -8.50 14.94
CA ALA A 73 -28.26 -9.35 16.07
C ALA A 73 -27.13 -9.71 17.06
N TYR A 74 -25.96 -9.05 16.98
CA TYR A 74 -24.77 -9.42 17.77
C TYR A 74 -24.13 -8.26 18.56
N GLY A 75 -24.94 -7.29 18.99
CA GLY A 75 -24.44 -6.10 19.69
C GLY A 75 -25.33 -5.66 20.85
N SER A 76 -25.53 -6.53 21.84
CA SER A 76 -26.13 -6.11 23.11
C SER A 76 -25.56 -6.97 24.24
N GLU A 77 -24.48 -6.52 24.87
CA GLU A 77 -24.15 -6.72 26.29
C GLU A 77 -22.73 -6.21 26.56
N LEU A 78 -22.57 -4.93 26.90
CA LEU A 78 -21.45 -4.43 27.70
C LEU A 78 -21.89 -3.20 28.52
N PRO A 79 -21.45 -3.06 29.78
CA PRO A 79 -21.96 -2.05 30.70
C PRO A 79 -21.29 -0.68 30.48
N THR A 80 -22.08 0.38 30.59
CA THR A 80 -21.63 1.78 30.53
C THR A 80 -20.84 2.17 31.77
N TYR A 81 -19.56 2.47 31.61
CA TYR A 81 -18.76 3.23 32.59
C TYR A 81 -18.72 4.72 32.21
N THR A 82 -19.02 5.56 33.20
CA THR A 82 -19.01 7.02 33.13
C THR A 82 -17.58 7.56 33.31
N ALA A 83 -17.14 8.46 32.41
CA ALA A 83 -16.54 9.78 32.71
C ALA A 83 -15.68 10.37 31.57
N GLY A 84 -16.06 11.59 31.16
CA GLY A 84 -15.23 12.76 30.82
C GLY A 84 -13.90 12.65 30.03
N ARG A 85 -13.91 13.09 28.76
CA ARG A 85 -13.06 14.16 28.14
C ARG A 85 -13.16 14.07 26.61
N TYR A 86 -13.47 15.19 25.95
CA TYR A 86 -14.04 15.21 24.59
C TYR A 86 -13.03 15.29 23.43
N ASP A 87 -11.71 15.36 23.70
CA ASP A 87 -10.70 15.51 22.64
C ASP A 87 -10.00 14.19 22.23
N ALA A 88 -10.13 13.11 23.02
CA ALA A 88 -9.53 11.79 22.72
C ALA A 88 -10.44 10.87 21.86
N LEU A 89 -11.75 11.11 21.86
CA LEU A 89 -12.74 10.17 21.31
C LEU A 89 -12.79 10.13 19.76
N ASN A 90 -12.41 11.22 19.09
CA ASN A 90 -12.43 11.28 17.61
C ASN A 90 -11.21 10.58 16.98
N GLY A 91 -10.07 10.56 17.67
CA GLY A 91 -8.93 9.73 17.31
C GLY A 91 -9.18 8.25 17.63
N GLY A 92 -9.82 7.97 18.78
CA GLY A 92 -10.10 6.62 19.26
C GLY A 92 -11.00 5.80 18.33
N ARG A 93 -12.12 6.35 17.82
CA ARG A 93 -13.02 5.58 16.93
C ARG A 93 -12.39 5.28 15.56
N PHE A 94 -11.62 6.22 15.02
CA PHE A 94 -10.86 5.99 13.79
C PHE A 94 -9.77 4.93 14.02
N PHE A 95 -9.12 4.97 15.18
CA PHE A 95 -8.12 4.01 15.61
C PHE A 95 -8.69 2.59 15.74
N THR A 96 -9.87 2.43 16.35
CA THR A 96 -10.55 1.12 16.46
C THR A 96 -10.87 0.54 15.10
N VAL A 97 -11.44 1.32 14.17
CA VAL A 97 -11.76 0.82 12.82
C VAL A 97 -10.49 0.47 12.03
N LEU A 98 -9.42 1.26 12.17
CA LEU A 98 -8.15 0.98 11.50
C LEU A 98 -7.50 -0.29 12.06
N LEU A 99 -7.51 -0.47 13.38
CA LEU A 99 -7.02 -1.68 14.03
C LEU A 99 -7.89 -2.88 13.68
N GLU A 100 -9.22 -2.75 13.63
CA GLU A 100 -10.11 -3.82 13.17
C GLU A 100 -9.83 -4.21 11.72
N ILE A 101 -9.59 -3.24 10.83
CA ILE A 101 -9.21 -3.52 9.43
C ILE A 101 -7.86 -4.23 9.36
N ILE A 102 -6.88 -3.80 10.17
CA ILE A 102 -5.54 -4.40 10.21
C ILE A 102 -5.59 -5.82 10.83
N GLN A 103 -6.36 -6.01 11.91
CA GLN A 103 -6.57 -7.29 12.58
C GLN A 103 -7.38 -8.26 11.73
N GLN A 104 -8.38 -7.78 10.97
CA GLN A 104 -9.11 -8.60 10.01
C GLN A 104 -8.25 -8.99 8.81
N ALA A 105 -7.25 -8.18 8.46
CA ALA A 105 -6.30 -8.47 7.40
C ALA A 105 -5.21 -9.47 7.82
N ASP A 106 -4.96 -9.61 9.13
CA ASP A 106 -3.99 -10.53 9.72
C ASP A 106 -4.60 -11.33 10.89
N ALA A 107 -5.54 -12.21 10.55
CA ALA A 107 -6.31 -12.98 11.53
C ALA A 107 -5.50 -14.06 12.25
N ASP A 108 -4.31 -14.39 11.74
CA ASP A 108 -3.52 -15.54 12.18
C ASP A 108 -2.39 -15.15 13.17
N ASN A 109 -2.05 -13.86 13.29
CA ASN A 109 -1.02 -13.39 14.24
C ASN A 109 -1.26 -11.93 14.74
N PRO A 110 -2.26 -11.68 15.60
CA PRO A 110 -2.53 -10.34 16.11
C PRO A 110 -1.37 -9.83 17.01
N PRO A 111 -0.91 -8.57 16.88
CA PRO A 111 0.14 -8.02 17.73
C PRO A 111 -0.32 -7.88 19.19
N PRO A 112 0.61 -7.82 20.17
CA PRO A 112 0.29 -7.59 21.58
C PRO A 112 -0.03 -6.11 21.80
N VAL A 113 -1.27 -5.72 21.48
CA VAL A 113 -1.74 -4.33 21.60
C VAL A 113 -2.16 -4.01 23.04
N GLU A 114 -2.58 -5.01 23.81
CA GLU A 114 -3.03 -4.80 25.20
C GLU A 114 -1.94 -4.22 26.10
N GLU A 115 -0.67 -4.59 25.89
CA GLU A 115 0.45 -4.15 26.72
C GLU A 115 0.83 -2.66 26.51
N LEU A 116 0.39 -2.06 25.40
CA LEU A 116 0.66 -0.65 25.05
C LEU A 116 -0.39 0.33 25.61
N ILE A 117 -1.55 -0.16 26.04
CA ILE A 117 -2.69 0.67 26.46
C ILE A 117 -2.67 0.97 27.97
N GLU A 118 -1.99 0.15 28.78
CA GLU A 118 -2.10 0.20 30.25
C GLU A 118 -1.12 1.13 30.99
N ARG A 119 -0.24 1.89 30.29
CA ARG A 119 0.78 2.73 30.95
C ARG A 119 0.45 4.22 30.91
N GLU A 120 -0.02 4.70 32.07
CA GLU A 120 0.13 6.04 32.68
C GLU A 120 -1.10 6.99 32.79
N PRO A 121 -1.36 7.54 33.99
CA PRO A 121 -2.24 8.68 34.21
C PRO A 121 -1.54 10.02 33.94
N VAL A 122 -2.25 10.94 33.30
CA VAL A 122 -1.79 12.33 33.04
C VAL A 122 -1.71 13.12 34.35
N ASP A 123 -0.54 13.66 34.69
CA ASP A 123 -0.36 14.62 35.79
C ASP A 123 -1.07 15.95 35.48
N LEU A 124 -2.14 16.22 36.23
CA LEU A 124 -2.99 17.40 36.10
C LEU A 124 -2.43 18.63 36.85
N GLY A 125 -1.35 18.48 37.61
CA GLY A 125 -0.73 19.56 38.39
C GLY A 125 -0.11 20.67 37.53
N LEU A 126 0.26 20.37 36.27
CA LEU A 126 0.93 21.33 35.40
C LEU A 126 0.00 22.44 34.83
N ILE A 127 -1.31 22.26 34.89
CA ILE A 127 -2.28 23.16 34.24
C ILE A 127 -2.59 24.40 35.09
N GLN A 128 -2.40 24.34 36.41
CA GLN A 128 -2.76 25.44 37.32
C GLN A 128 -1.78 26.63 37.32
N HIS A 129 -0.60 26.53 36.71
CA HIS A 129 0.42 27.59 36.71
C HIS A 129 0.53 28.39 35.40
N ILE A 130 -0.36 28.17 34.42
CA ILE A 130 -0.21 28.72 33.06
C ILE A 130 -0.86 30.12 32.90
N PHE A 131 -1.76 30.49 33.80
CA PHE A 131 -2.54 31.73 33.70
C PHE A 131 -2.15 32.71 34.81
N ASP A 132 -2.00 33.98 34.46
CA ASP A 132 -1.87 35.05 35.45
C ASP A 132 -3.22 35.31 36.16
N GLU A 133 -3.20 36.17 37.17
CA GLU A 133 -4.38 36.59 37.96
C GLU A 133 -5.52 37.20 37.11
N ASN A 134 -5.25 37.52 35.84
CA ASN A 134 -6.23 38.05 34.87
C ASN A 134 -6.64 37.02 33.81
N GLY A 135 -6.26 35.74 33.98
CA GLY A 135 -6.57 34.66 33.04
C GLY A 135 -5.80 34.76 31.71
N LYS A 136 -4.70 35.54 31.65
CA LYS A 136 -3.88 35.68 30.45
C LYS A 136 -2.57 34.91 30.59
N ILE A 137 -2.08 34.37 29.47
CA ILE A 137 -0.76 33.72 29.43
C ILE A 137 0.30 34.82 29.33
N PRO A 138 1.24 34.94 30.29
CA PRO A 138 2.28 35.96 30.24
C PRO A 138 3.08 35.91 28.94
N LYS A 139 3.44 37.07 28.36
CA LYS A 139 4.19 37.14 27.08
C LYS A 139 5.51 36.36 27.13
N LYS A 140 6.15 36.32 28.31
CA LYS A 140 7.38 35.53 28.57
C LYS A 140 7.09 34.04 28.50
N ALA A 141 6.08 33.55 29.22
CA ALA A 141 5.60 32.16 29.14
C ALA A 141 5.16 31.78 27.71
N ARG A 142 4.58 32.70 26.93
CA ARG A 142 4.25 32.46 25.51
C ARG A 142 5.50 32.32 24.63
N LYS A 143 6.54 33.13 24.86
CA LYS A 143 7.84 33.00 24.15
C LYS A 143 8.56 31.72 24.55
N GLU A 144 8.60 31.41 25.83
CA GLU A 144 9.19 30.18 26.39
C GLU A 144 8.42 28.94 25.92
N HIS A 145 7.09 28.97 25.88
CA HIS A 145 6.27 27.89 25.31
C HIS A 145 6.46 27.76 23.78
N LEU A 146 6.64 28.86 23.04
CA LEU A 146 7.00 28.81 21.61
C LEU A 146 8.43 28.29 21.37
N GLN A 147 9.33 28.50 22.33
CA GLN A 147 10.72 28.06 22.29
C GLN A 147 10.84 26.59 22.74
N MET A 148 10.09 26.16 23.76
CA MET A 148 9.85 24.76 24.10
C MET A 148 9.19 24.04 22.95
N ASN A 149 8.11 24.54 22.33
CA ASN A 149 7.52 23.94 21.11
C ASN A 149 8.46 23.94 19.87
N ARG A 150 9.57 24.68 19.90
CA ARG A 150 10.65 24.59 18.90
C ARG A 150 11.68 23.52 19.26
N GLN A 151 11.86 23.21 20.54
CA GLN A 151 12.76 22.18 21.07
C GLN A 151 12.06 20.80 21.19
N ASP A 152 10.80 20.76 21.65
CA ASP A 152 9.85 19.62 21.60
C ASP A 152 9.40 19.26 20.17
N ARG A 153 9.91 19.97 19.16
CA ARG A 153 9.79 19.57 17.75
C ARG A 153 10.67 18.37 17.41
N ASP A 154 11.51 17.94 18.34
CA ASP A 154 12.11 16.61 18.32
C ASP A 154 11.02 15.57 18.54
N PHE A 155 10.49 15.15 17.40
CA PHE A 155 9.55 14.06 17.12
C PHE A 155 9.93 12.68 17.70
N ARG A 156 10.92 12.63 18.60
CA ARG A 156 11.50 11.40 19.14
C ARG A 156 10.63 10.77 20.23
N ASP A 157 9.69 11.51 20.82
CA ASP A 157 8.64 10.92 21.67
C ASP A 157 7.61 10.18 20.81
N LYS A 158 8.04 9.07 20.21
CA LYS A 158 7.14 8.10 19.56
C LYS A 158 6.08 7.59 20.54
N GLU A 159 6.39 7.61 21.84
CA GLU A 159 5.48 7.26 22.93
C GLU A 159 4.23 8.16 22.97
N LYS A 160 4.33 9.43 22.54
CA LYS A 160 3.18 10.35 22.48
C LYS A 160 2.21 10.05 21.33
N TYR A 161 2.59 9.20 20.37
CA TYR A 161 1.79 8.93 19.17
C TYR A 161 1.77 7.43 18.81
N PRO A 162 0.97 6.61 19.51
CA PRO A 162 0.91 5.16 19.31
C PRO A 162 0.70 4.75 17.84
N LEU A 163 -0.15 5.47 17.11
CA LEU A 163 -0.45 5.18 15.70
C LEU A 163 0.75 5.35 14.77
N LEU A 164 1.64 6.31 15.05
CA LEU A 164 2.87 6.46 14.28
C LEU A 164 3.81 5.27 14.49
N ARG A 165 3.91 4.77 15.72
CA ARG A 165 4.72 3.60 16.05
C ARG A 165 4.18 2.33 15.39
N ILE A 166 2.87 2.10 15.50
CA ILE A 166 2.20 0.96 14.86
C ILE A 166 2.46 0.98 13.36
N LEU A 167 2.18 2.10 12.68
CA LEU A 167 2.43 2.20 11.24
C LEU A 167 3.90 2.04 10.87
N GLU A 168 4.82 2.52 11.71
CA GLU A 168 6.25 2.31 11.51
C GLU A 168 6.62 0.82 11.54
N GLU A 169 6.06 0.06 12.48
CA GLU A 169 6.27 -1.39 12.58
C GLU A 169 5.65 -2.13 11.37
N TYR A 170 4.46 -1.75 10.92
CA TYR A 170 3.82 -2.36 9.75
C TYR A 170 4.51 -2.03 8.41
N LEU A 171 5.08 -0.83 8.30
CA LEU A 171 5.75 -0.37 7.09
C LEU A 171 7.20 -0.87 6.99
N ASN A 172 7.78 -1.34 8.09
CA ASN A 172 9.16 -1.83 8.11
C ASN A 172 9.26 -3.16 7.33
N PRO A 173 10.02 -3.20 6.21
CA PRO A 173 10.19 -4.41 5.43
C PRO A 173 10.79 -5.57 6.22
N ALA A 174 11.60 -5.28 7.24
CA ALA A 174 12.23 -6.29 8.09
C ALA A 174 11.22 -7.13 8.88
N ASN A 175 9.98 -6.64 9.05
CA ASN A 175 8.95 -7.33 9.80
C ASN A 175 8.13 -8.31 8.94
N GLY A 176 8.37 -8.38 7.62
CA GLY A 176 7.81 -9.43 6.76
C GLY A 176 6.29 -9.38 6.55
N TRP A 177 5.62 -8.25 6.81
CA TRP A 177 4.16 -8.18 6.72
C TRP A 177 3.65 -8.43 5.29
N PRO A 178 2.72 -9.39 5.09
CA PRO A 178 2.27 -9.82 3.77
C PRO A 178 1.42 -8.77 3.04
N LEU A 179 0.87 -7.78 3.76
CA LEU A 179 -0.07 -6.79 3.22
C LEU A 179 0.44 -5.35 3.31
N ARG A 180 1.63 -5.11 2.77
CA ARG A 180 2.24 -3.76 2.69
C ARG A 180 1.28 -2.69 2.17
N LYS A 181 0.43 -3.01 1.18
CA LYS A 181 -0.58 -2.09 0.64
C LYS A 181 -1.60 -1.62 1.70
N CYS A 182 -1.98 -2.46 2.66
CA CYS A 182 -2.85 -2.07 3.77
C CYS A 182 -2.18 -1.04 4.68
N ALA A 183 -0.88 -1.21 4.97
CA ALA A 183 -0.11 -0.26 5.76
C ALA A 183 0.03 1.09 5.03
N VAL A 184 0.31 1.07 3.72
CA VAL A 184 0.38 2.28 2.89
C VAL A 184 -0.97 3.00 2.81
N PHE A 185 -2.06 2.24 2.68
CA PHE A 185 -3.42 2.76 2.74
C PHE A 185 -3.69 3.42 4.09
N ALA A 186 -3.42 2.72 5.20
CA ALA A 186 -3.60 3.23 6.55
C ALA A 186 -2.82 4.54 6.78
N LEU A 187 -1.56 4.58 6.30
CA LEU A 187 -0.73 5.78 6.32
C LEU A 187 -1.37 6.93 5.54
N ALA A 188 -1.89 6.67 4.33
CA ALA A 188 -2.59 7.67 3.54
C ALA A 188 -3.82 8.24 4.29
N VAL A 189 -4.65 7.38 4.87
CA VAL A 189 -5.81 7.83 5.63
C VAL A 189 -5.39 8.69 6.83
N CYS A 190 -4.33 8.30 7.54
CA CYS A 190 -3.76 9.09 8.64
C CYS A 190 -3.30 10.49 8.18
N VAL A 191 -2.57 10.59 7.07
CA VAL A 191 -2.14 11.88 6.51
C VAL A 191 -3.33 12.78 6.16
N GLN A 192 -4.39 12.20 5.59
CA GLN A 192 -5.55 12.94 5.13
C GLN A 192 -6.40 13.45 6.30
N TYR A 193 -6.73 12.58 7.24
CA TYR A 193 -7.76 12.82 8.25
C TYR A 193 -7.26 13.32 9.60
N HIS A 194 -5.97 13.22 9.90
CA HIS A 194 -5.49 13.63 11.21
C HIS A 194 -5.67 15.14 11.45
N CYS A 195 -6.24 15.57 12.56
CA CYS A 195 -6.49 17.00 12.81
C CYS A 195 -5.21 17.76 13.22
N HIS A 196 -4.28 17.09 13.91
CA HIS A 196 -3.06 17.71 14.41
C HIS A 196 -1.96 17.79 13.34
N GLN A 197 -1.53 19.01 13.01
CA GLN A 197 -0.49 19.29 12.02
C GLN A 197 0.84 18.60 12.34
N ASN A 198 1.23 18.52 13.62
CA ASN A 198 2.45 17.85 14.04
C ASN A 198 2.41 16.36 13.66
N GLN A 199 1.31 15.66 13.97
CA GLN A 199 1.16 14.25 13.61
C GLN A 199 1.16 14.03 12.09
N LYS A 200 0.51 14.92 11.31
CA LYS A 200 0.60 14.88 9.84
C LYS A 200 2.04 14.94 9.34
N CYS A 201 2.86 15.83 9.91
CA CYS A 201 4.28 15.89 9.58
C CYS A 201 5.01 14.58 9.89
N GLY A 202 4.63 13.89 10.97
CA GLY A 202 5.11 12.56 11.31
C GLY A 202 4.77 11.52 10.27
N PHE A 203 3.51 11.44 9.86
CA PHE A 203 3.09 10.50 8.83
C PHE A 203 3.77 10.77 7.48
N TYR A 204 3.99 12.03 7.11
CA TYR A 204 4.79 12.36 5.93
C TYR A 204 6.26 11.88 6.04
N ARG A 205 6.87 11.92 7.24
CA ARG A 205 8.22 11.38 7.45
C ARG A 205 8.24 9.84 7.38
N LEU A 206 7.20 9.17 7.87
CA LEU A 206 7.06 7.73 7.67
C LEU A 206 6.90 7.38 6.19
N ALA A 207 6.10 8.16 5.46
CA ALA A 207 5.93 7.99 4.02
C ALA A 207 7.27 8.11 3.28
N GLU A 208 8.04 9.15 3.61
CA GLU A 208 9.39 9.36 3.07
C GLU A 208 10.35 8.21 3.40
N LYS A 209 10.31 7.69 4.64
CA LYS A 209 11.21 6.63 5.09
C LYS A 209 10.87 5.26 4.49
N TYR A 210 9.59 4.90 4.38
CA TYR A 210 9.19 3.53 4.10
C TYR A 210 8.57 3.30 2.72
N LEU A 211 8.11 4.34 2.02
CA LEU A 211 7.61 4.19 0.65
C LEU A 211 8.75 4.21 -0.35
N GLN A 212 9.78 3.38 -0.16
CA GLN A 212 10.96 3.38 -1.02
C GLN A 212 10.67 2.82 -2.43
N SER A 213 9.64 1.97 -2.57
CA SER A 213 9.22 1.48 -3.87
C SER A 213 8.34 2.50 -4.59
N GLU A 214 8.49 2.60 -5.90
CA GLU A 214 7.61 3.43 -6.74
C GLU A 214 6.16 3.00 -6.64
N GLU A 215 5.88 1.69 -6.63
CA GLU A 215 4.50 1.18 -6.54
C GLU A 215 3.81 1.68 -5.26
N ASP A 216 4.47 1.57 -4.11
CA ASP A 216 3.92 2.05 -2.84
C ASP A 216 3.73 3.57 -2.85
N PHE A 217 4.70 4.31 -3.41
CA PHE A 217 4.61 5.76 -3.48
C PHE A 217 3.45 6.22 -4.37
N PHE A 218 3.31 5.66 -5.58
CA PHE A 218 2.17 5.93 -6.45
C PHE A 218 0.84 5.49 -5.84
N TYR A 219 0.81 4.36 -5.14
CA TYR A 219 -0.38 3.90 -4.44
C TYR A 219 -0.79 4.90 -3.35
N PHE A 220 0.17 5.35 -2.53
CA PHE A 220 -0.03 6.38 -1.53
C PHE A 220 -0.58 7.69 -2.15
N VAL A 221 0.02 8.17 -3.24
CA VAL A 221 -0.44 9.38 -3.95
C VAL A 221 -1.87 9.20 -4.47
N GLN A 222 -2.19 8.02 -5.04
CA GLN A 222 -3.52 7.71 -5.51
C GLN A 222 -4.54 7.75 -4.37
N MET A 223 -4.20 7.18 -3.22
CA MET A 223 -5.08 7.24 -2.04
C MET A 223 -5.28 8.68 -1.57
N GLN A 224 -4.21 9.50 -1.50
CA GLN A 224 -4.31 10.93 -1.14
C GLN A 224 -5.14 11.78 -2.11
N SER A 225 -5.17 11.39 -3.38
CA SER A 225 -5.84 12.15 -4.44
C SER A 225 -7.28 11.71 -4.68
N SER A 226 -7.66 10.55 -4.15
CA SER A 226 -8.99 9.97 -4.34
C SER A 226 -10.04 10.76 -3.56
N LYS A 227 -10.87 11.52 -4.28
CA LYS A 227 -12.00 12.28 -3.72
C LYS A 227 -13.06 11.37 -3.05
N ASN A 228 -13.04 10.08 -3.38
CA ASN A 228 -14.00 9.08 -2.92
C ASN A 228 -13.68 8.51 -1.54
N PHE A 229 -12.62 8.98 -0.87
CA PHE A 229 -12.41 8.75 0.55
C PHE A 229 -13.38 9.57 1.41
N GLU A 230 -14.58 9.88 0.95
CA GLU A 230 -15.69 10.08 1.88
C GLU A 230 -15.92 8.73 2.57
N LEU A 231 -15.02 8.42 3.51
CA LEU A 231 -15.14 7.32 4.43
C LEU A 231 -16.56 7.44 4.96
N ILE A 232 -17.30 6.35 4.79
CA ILE A 232 -18.62 6.08 5.34
C ILE A 232 -18.62 6.24 6.88
N VAL A 233 -17.48 6.57 7.48
CA VAL A 233 -17.40 7.25 8.78
C VAL A 233 -17.92 8.68 8.61
N LYS A 234 -19.23 8.85 8.38
CA LYS A 234 -19.91 10.03 8.93
C LYS A 234 -19.76 9.85 10.43
N PRO A 235 -18.94 10.65 11.12
CA PRO A 235 -19.01 10.63 12.55
C PRO A 235 -20.42 11.12 12.85
N GLU A 236 -21.26 10.29 13.46
CA GLU A 236 -22.40 10.78 14.22
C GLU A 236 -21.85 11.55 15.43
N CYS A 237 -21.12 12.64 15.17
CA CYS A 237 -20.87 13.69 16.13
C CYS A 237 -22.16 14.51 16.16
N ASN A 238 -23.23 13.93 16.68
CA ASN A 238 -24.29 14.70 17.29
C ASN A 238 -23.64 15.39 18.48
N GLY A 239 -23.17 16.61 18.23
CA GLY A 239 -22.66 17.47 19.28
C GLY A 239 -23.81 17.72 20.24
N ILE A 240 -23.81 17.01 21.36
CA ILE A 240 -24.60 17.40 22.52
C ILE A 240 -24.01 18.75 22.95
N ARG A 241 -24.69 19.83 22.58
CA ARG A 241 -24.44 21.14 23.15
C ARG A 241 -24.69 21.00 24.65
N ASN A 242 -23.63 21.09 25.45
CA ASN A 242 -23.79 21.29 26.88
C ASN A 242 -24.49 22.63 27.07
N GLY A 243 -25.77 22.54 27.44
CA GLY A 243 -26.61 23.67 27.75
C GLY A 243 -26.11 24.35 29.01
N HIS A 244 -25.50 25.52 28.84
CA HIS A 244 -25.73 26.59 29.78
C HIS A 244 -26.83 27.47 29.22
N GLY A 245 -28.04 27.25 29.77
CA GLY A 245 -29.12 28.23 29.90
C GLY A 245 -29.61 28.90 28.61
N ASN A 246 -30.58 28.29 27.96
CA ASN A 246 -31.88 28.94 27.73
C ASN A 246 -32.90 27.85 27.40
N GLN A 247 -33.96 27.81 28.20
CA GLN A 247 -35.11 26.91 28.02
C GLN A 247 -35.71 27.13 26.63
N TYR A 248 -35.86 26.05 25.87
CA TYR A 248 -36.88 25.95 24.84
C TYR A 248 -37.76 24.77 25.21
N GLU A 249 -39.05 25.06 25.34
CA GLU A 249 -40.12 24.07 25.52
C GLU A 249 -40.06 23.03 24.40
N TYR A 250 -40.25 21.78 24.80
CA TYR A 250 -40.38 20.64 23.92
C TYR A 250 -41.82 20.65 23.38
N THR A 251 -42.01 21.04 22.11
CA THR A 251 -43.26 20.80 21.40
C THR A 251 -43.04 19.89 20.19
N ASP A 252 -43.62 18.70 20.33
CA ASP A 252 -44.32 17.89 19.32
C ASP A 252 -43.58 17.34 18.07
N GLU A 253 -43.74 16.03 17.88
CA GLU A 253 -43.00 15.14 16.97
C GLU A 253 -43.47 15.19 15.51
N ARG A 254 -43.90 16.33 14.97
CA ARG A 254 -44.41 16.38 13.58
C ARG A 254 -43.93 17.60 12.82
N SER A 255 -42.69 17.55 12.34
CA SER A 255 -42.24 18.06 11.02
C SER A 255 -40.72 18.16 10.99
N ILE A 256 -40.05 17.06 10.68
CA ILE A 256 -38.66 17.13 10.22
C ILE A 256 -38.70 17.64 8.78
N SER A 257 -38.63 18.96 8.64
CA SER A 257 -38.36 19.62 7.37
C SER A 257 -36.98 19.19 6.85
N PRO A 258 -36.76 18.91 5.55
CA PRO A 258 -35.49 18.41 5.02
C PRO A 258 -34.36 19.46 5.03
N ASP A 259 -34.63 20.71 5.40
CA ASP A 259 -33.70 21.81 5.28
C ASP A 259 -33.02 22.17 6.61
N ILE A 260 -32.29 21.21 7.20
CA ILE A 260 -31.13 21.56 8.00
C ILE A 260 -29.99 21.81 7.01
N GLN A 261 -29.95 23.04 6.48
CA GLN A 261 -28.77 23.56 5.84
C GLN A 261 -27.61 23.46 6.84
N MET A 262 -26.70 22.52 6.61
CA MET A 262 -25.33 22.49 7.13
C MET A 262 -24.53 23.69 6.56
N ASN A 263 -25.04 24.91 6.76
CA ASN A 263 -24.38 26.16 6.42
C ASN A 263 -23.43 26.51 7.57
N GLY A 264 -22.20 26.00 7.52
CA GLY A 264 -21.16 26.50 8.43
C GLY A 264 -19.87 25.71 8.50
N ARG A 265 -19.89 24.39 8.27
CA ARG A 265 -18.64 23.61 8.16
C ARG A 265 -18.07 23.70 6.75
N SER A 266 -17.43 24.86 6.57
CA SER A 266 -16.58 25.35 5.49
C SER A 266 -16.34 24.44 4.28
N LYS A 267 -16.58 25.01 3.10
CA LYS A 267 -15.90 24.69 1.83
C LYS A 267 -14.35 24.62 1.95
N ARG A 268 -13.73 24.94 3.10
CA ARG A 268 -12.27 24.90 3.33
C ARG A 268 -11.71 23.51 3.61
N ASN A 269 -12.50 22.43 3.65
CA ASN A 269 -11.96 21.06 3.76
C ASN A 269 -12.02 20.27 2.45
N ARG A 270 -12.49 20.87 1.35
CA ARG A 270 -12.17 20.39 -0.01
C ARG A 270 -10.75 20.79 -0.43
N ARG A 271 -9.80 20.83 0.51
CA ARG A 271 -8.39 21.08 0.20
C ARG A 271 -7.92 19.83 -0.52
N GLY A 272 -7.70 19.95 -1.83
CA GLY A 272 -7.08 18.89 -2.62
C GLY A 272 -5.82 18.40 -1.90
N GLY A 273 -5.54 17.10 -1.99
CA GLY A 273 -4.43 16.42 -1.30
C GLY A 273 -3.02 16.95 -1.59
N TRP A 274 -2.90 18.07 -2.31
CA TRP A 274 -1.67 18.70 -2.79
C TRP A 274 -1.22 19.91 -1.95
N GLY A 275 -1.48 19.87 -0.64
CA GLY A 275 -0.98 20.89 0.29
C GLY A 275 0.55 20.95 0.37
N GLY A 276 1.08 21.91 1.14
CA GLY A 276 2.53 22.08 1.32
C GLY A 276 3.24 20.81 1.81
N GLY A 277 2.60 20.01 2.67
CA GLY A 277 3.14 18.73 3.15
C GLY A 277 3.34 17.71 2.03
N MET A 278 2.33 17.49 1.20
CA MET A 278 2.39 16.57 0.06
C MET A 278 3.42 17.00 -0.98
N ARG A 279 3.43 18.28 -1.36
CA ARG A 279 4.44 18.82 -2.30
C ARG A 279 5.85 18.64 -1.76
N SER A 280 6.05 18.87 -0.46
CA SER A 280 7.36 18.67 0.18
C SER A 280 7.75 17.19 0.25
N LEU A 281 6.81 16.28 0.53
CA LEU A 281 7.04 14.84 0.50
C LEU A 281 7.51 14.40 -0.89
N VAL A 282 6.78 14.77 -1.94
CA VAL A 282 7.14 14.38 -3.32
C VAL A 282 8.54 14.90 -3.68
N ASN A 283 8.83 16.16 -3.40
CA ASN A 283 10.18 16.72 -3.63
C ASN A 283 11.28 15.93 -2.91
N ARG A 284 11.09 15.59 -1.63
CA ARG A 284 12.09 14.85 -0.85
C ARG A 284 12.23 13.40 -1.31
N TRP A 285 11.11 12.75 -1.60
CA TRP A 285 11.09 11.36 -2.06
C TRP A 285 11.91 11.18 -3.34
N TYR A 286 11.68 12.02 -4.35
CA TYR A 286 12.48 11.97 -5.57
C TYR A 286 13.93 12.36 -5.31
N LYS A 287 14.21 13.33 -4.43
CA LYS A 287 15.58 13.82 -4.17
C LYS A 287 16.45 12.77 -3.47
N GLN A 288 15.84 11.82 -2.79
CA GLN A 288 16.54 10.71 -2.14
C GLN A 288 16.94 9.60 -3.10
N GLN A 289 16.38 9.58 -4.30
CA GLN A 289 16.69 8.57 -5.30
C GLN A 289 18.03 8.86 -5.98
N ASP A 290 18.80 7.80 -6.25
CA ASP A 290 19.94 7.91 -7.14
C ASP A 290 19.47 8.26 -8.57
N PRO A 291 20.12 9.20 -9.27
CA PRO A 291 19.72 9.58 -10.62
C PRO A 291 19.66 8.42 -11.62
N ALA A 292 20.57 7.44 -11.53
CA ALA A 292 20.56 6.28 -12.42
C ALA A 292 19.37 5.36 -12.11
N ASP A 293 19.08 5.13 -10.84
CA ASP A 293 17.95 4.30 -10.42
C ASP A 293 16.61 4.97 -10.73
N LEU A 294 16.52 6.30 -10.59
CA LEU A 294 15.35 7.07 -11.01
C LEU A 294 15.13 6.98 -12.54
N LEU A 295 16.19 7.04 -13.35
CA LEU A 295 16.09 6.87 -14.80
C LEU A 295 15.61 5.46 -15.17
N LYS A 296 16.21 4.42 -14.59
CA LYS A 296 15.78 3.02 -14.81
C LYS A 296 14.30 2.88 -14.48
N SER A 297 13.90 3.34 -13.30
CA SER A 297 12.55 3.16 -12.80
C SER A 297 11.53 3.98 -13.61
N ALA A 298 11.81 5.24 -13.92
CA ALA A 298 10.92 6.06 -14.76
C ALA A 298 10.85 5.60 -16.24
N SER A 299 11.90 4.94 -16.74
CA SER A 299 11.89 4.35 -18.08
C SER A 299 11.09 3.05 -18.15
N HIS A 300 11.15 2.24 -17.09
CA HIS A 300 10.40 1.00 -16.93
C HIS A 300 8.93 1.27 -16.58
N LEU A 301 8.67 2.01 -15.51
CA LEU A 301 7.36 2.36 -15.01
C LEU A 301 7.04 3.83 -15.27
N LYS A 302 6.50 4.14 -16.45
CA LYS A 302 6.09 5.53 -16.78
C LYS A 302 5.05 6.11 -15.81
N GLY A 303 4.29 5.23 -15.15
CA GLY A 303 3.28 5.58 -14.16
C GLY A 303 2.52 4.36 -13.62
N ARG A 304 1.84 4.55 -12.50
CA ARG A 304 1.03 3.53 -11.82
C ARG A 304 -0.19 4.18 -11.17
N TYR A 305 -1.28 3.42 -11.02
CA TYR A 305 -2.52 3.88 -10.38
C TYR A 305 -3.10 5.18 -10.97
N GLY A 306 -2.93 5.40 -12.28
CA GLY A 306 -3.40 6.61 -12.96
C GLY A 306 -2.50 7.84 -12.83
N TRP A 307 -1.34 7.72 -12.16
CA TRP A 307 -0.36 8.78 -12.00
C TRP A 307 0.91 8.49 -12.78
N LYS A 308 1.48 9.51 -13.42
CA LYS A 308 2.82 9.44 -14.04
C LYS A 308 3.83 10.22 -13.23
N HIS A 309 5.12 9.88 -13.35
CA HIS A 309 6.19 10.68 -12.73
C HIS A 309 6.08 12.16 -13.11
N SER A 310 5.84 12.44 -14.40
CA SER A 310 5.65 13.80 -14.91
C SER A 310 4.52 14.56 -14.23
N ASP A 311 3.45 13.86 -13.84
CA ASP A 311 2.31 14.48 -13.17
C ASP A 311 2.68 14.85 -11.74
N LEU A 312 3.42 13.98 -11.05
CA LEU A 312 3.94 14.25 -9.71
C LEU A 312 4.89 15.45 -9.71
N PHE A 313 5.78 15.57 -10.70
CA PHE A 313 6.67 16.73 -10.84
C PHE A 313 5.90 18.04 -11.04
N LYS A 314 4.89 18.04 -11.92
CA LYS A 314 4.02 19.20 -12.18
C LYS A 314 3.25 19.63 -10.93
N MET A 315 2.66 18.66 -10.22
CA MET A 315 1.83 18.92 -9.05
C MET A 315 2.63 19.32 -7.81
N ALA A 316 3.84 18.78 -7.65
CA ALA A 316 4.75 19.13 -6.57
C ALA A 316 5.47 20.48 -6.78
N HIS A 317 5.35 21.07 -7.98
CA HIS A 317 6.12 22.23 -8.41
C HIS A 317 7.61 22.04 -8.14
N VAL A 318 8.16 20.89 -8.54
CA VAL A 318 9.56 20.59 -8.31
C VAL A 318 10.42 21.68 -8.99
N PRO A 319 11.21 22.45 -8.23
CA PRO A 319 11.89 23.60 -8.78
C PRO A 319 13.06 23.13 -9.63
N PHE A 320 12.91 23.12 -10.96
CA PHE A 320 14.02 22.86 -11.89
C PHE A 320 15.23 23.76 -11.60
N SER A 321 15.00 25.01 -11.19
CA SER A 321 16.05 25.96 -10.84
C SER A 321 16.84 25.63 -9.58
N ALA A 322 16.29 24.82 -8.66
CA ALA A 322 17.00 24.45 -7.43
C ALA A 322 18.12 23.43 -7.68
N TYR A 323 18.16 22.81 -8.87
CA TYR A 323 19.12 21.77 -9.24
C TYR A 323 20.22 22.26 -10.20
N LYS A 324 20.11 23.50 -10.71
CA LYS A 324 20.88 24.01 -11.86
C LYS A 324 22.40 24.14 -11.72
N GLU A 325 22.97 24.11 -10.51
CA GLU A 325 24.41 24.38 -10.33
C GLU A 325 25.18 23.31 -9.54
N LYS A 326 24.50 22.33 -8.92
CA LYS A 326 25.19 21.31 -8.10
C LYS A 326 24.77 19.87 -8.34
N ASP A 327 23.75 19.61 -9.17
CA ASP A 327 23.20 18.26 -9.35
C ASP A 327 22.80 17.98 -10.81
N THR A 328 23.77 18.14 -11.73
CA THR A 328 23.60 17.88 -13.16
C THR A 328 23.06 16.48 -13.50
N PRO A 329 23.45 15.40 -12.80
CA PRO A 329 22.86 14.07 -12.96
C PRO A 329 21.35 14.03 -12.71
N TYR A 330 20.91 14.71 -11.66
CA TYR A 330 19.52 14.72 -11.26
C TYR A 330 18.65 15.60 -12.17
N GLU A 331 19.18 16.75 -12.60
CA GLU A 331 18.53 17.60 -13.60
C GLU A 331 18.29 16.82 -14.91
N PHE A 332 19.27 16.04 -15.36
CA PHE A 332 19.15 15.16 -16.53
C PHE A 332 18.00 14.15 -16.36
N ALA A 333 17.88 13.52 -15.19
CA ALA A 333 16.81 12.57 -14.90
C ALA A 333 15.41 13.22 -14.93
N ILE A 334 15.24 14.37 -14.29
CA ILE A 334 13.97 15.11 -14.34
C ILE A 334 13.66 15.55 -15.78
N TYR A 335 14.65 16.03 -16.52
CA TYR A 335 14.47 16.48 -17.89
C TYR A 335 13.99 15.32 -18.78
N PHE A 336 14.57 14.12 -18.62
CA PHE A 336 14.09 12.89 -19.26
C PHE A 336 12.62 12.59 -18.94
N ILE A 337 12.25 12.62 -17.67
CA ILE A 337 10.87 12.32 -17.24
C ILE A 337 9.87 13.31 -17.85
N MET A 338 10.28 14.56 -18.02
CA MET A 338 9.40 15.65 -18.44
C MET A 338 9.34 15.84 -19.96
N HIS A 339 10.44 15.58 -20.66
CA HIS A 339 10.60 15.88 -22.08
C HIS A 339 10.87 14.66 -22.97
N GLY A 340 11.19 13.50 -22.37
CA GLY A 340 11.45 12.25 -23.08
C GLY A 340 12.88 12.09 -23.58
N TYR A 341 13.18 10.90 -24.10
CA TYR A 341 14.52 10.48 -24.52
C TYR A 341 15.18 11.41 -25.54
N GLU A 342 14.55 11.62 -26.69
CA GLU A 342 15.14 12.35 -27.83
C GLU A 342 15.60 13.76 -27.45
N LYS A 343 14.73 14.53 -26.78
CA LYS A 343 15.04 15.89 -26.33
C LYS A 343 16.13 15.91 -25.28
N THR A 344 16.16 14.91 -24.40
CA THR A 344 17.17 14.81 -23.34
C THR A 344 18.54 14.54 -23.95
N MET A 345 18.65 13.56 -24.84
CA MET A 345 19.90 13.22 -25.50
C MET A 345 20.43 14.41 -26.32
N ALA A 346 19.57 15.12 -27.05
CA ALA A 346 19.96 16.31 -27.81
C ALA A 346 20.43 17.47 -26.91
N THR A 347 19.77 17.69 -25.76
CA THR A 347 20.10 18.81 -24.85
C THR A 347 21.39 18.59 -24.08
N TYR A 348 21.72 17.33 -23.78
CA TYR A 348 22.82 16.99 -22.89
C TYR A 348 23.99 16.30 -23.59
N ALA A 349 23.97 16.13 -24.92
CA ALA A 349 24.95 15.39 -25.72
C ALA A 349 26.42 15.72 -25.37
N ASP A 350 26.72 16.99 -25.10
CA ASP A 350 28.09 17.46 -24.89
C ASP A 350 28.60 17.27 -23.45
N LYS A 351 27.76 16.78 -22.52
CA LYS A 351 28.12 16.63 -21.11
C LYS A 351 28.73 15.26 -20.82
N ALA A 352 30.06 15.20 -20.81
CA ALA A 352 30.82 13.97 -20.57
C ALA A 352 30.50 13.29 -19.23
N GLU A 353 30.19 14.04 -18.16
CA GLU A 353 29.83 13.44 -16.87
C GLU A 353 28.53 12.62 -16.90
N LEU A 354 27.66 12.83 -17.90
CA LEU A 354 26.36 12.16 -18.02
C LEU A 354 26.41 10.90 -18.88
N VAL A 355 27.55 10.56 -19.48
CA VAL A 355 27.72 9.37 -20.33
C VAL A 355 27.24 8.08 -19.66
N PRO A 356 27.49 7.83 -18.35
CA PRO A 356 26.94 6.64 -17.67
C PRO A 356 25.41 6.62 -17.64
N LEU A 357 24.76 7.76 -17.40
CA LEU A 357 23.29 7.88 -17.35
C LEU A 357 22.65 7.80 -18.74
N MET A 358 23.31 8.40 -19.74
CA MET A 358 22.94 8.26 -21.14
C MET A 358 22.93 6.81 -21.57
N ARG A 359 23.95 6.03 -21.18
CA ARG A 359 24.01 4.60 -21.48
C ARG A 359 22.84 3.83 -20.87
N VAL A 360 22.44 4.16 -19.63
CA VAL A 360 21.25 3.56 -19.00
C VAL A 360 19.99 3.87 -19.82
N LEU A 361 19.81 5.12 -20.24
CA LEU A 361 18.66 5.49 -21.07
C LEU A 361 18.67 4.86 -22.45
N GLU A 362 19.84 4.79 -23.09
CA GLU A 362 20.00 4.18 -24.41
C GLU A 362 19.66 2.68 -24.35
N GLN A 363 20.11 1.97 -23.32
CA GLN A 363 19.74 0.58 -23.06
C GLN A 363 18.22 0.37 -23.01
N HIS A 364 17.50 1.26 -22.33
CA HIS A 364 16.03 1.21 -22.27
C HIS A 364 15.38 1.67 -23.58
N HIS A 365 15.95 2.65 -24.28
CA HIS A 365 15.42 3.14 -25.55
C HIS A 365 15.56 2.12 -26.69
N GLN A 366 16.65 1.35 -26.70
CA GLN A 366 16.87 0.25 -27.65
C GLN A 366 15.75 -0.81 -27.58
N GLN A 367 14.96 -0.85 -26.50
CA GLN A 367 13.78 -1.71 -26.41
C GLN A 367 12.61 -1.29 -27.34
N ALA A 368 12.71 -0.18 -28.07
CA ALA A 368 11.61 0.40 -28.84
C ALA A 368 11.21 -0.40 -30.10
N ALA A 369 12.13 -1.09 -30.79
CA ALA A 369 11.82 -1.86 -32.00
C ALA A 369 12.92 -2.87 -32.36
N GLN A 370 12.71 -4.16 -32.07
CA GLN A 370 13.67 -5.23 -32.35
C GLN A 370 12.99 -6.56 -32.68
N SER A 371 13.65 -7.38 -33.49
CA SER A 371 13.28 -8.76 -33.79
C SER A 371 13.37 -9.65 -32.54
N PRO A 372 12.65 -10.78 -32.44
CA PRO A 372 12.71 -11.66 -31.26
C PRO A 372 14.14 -12.08 -30.87
N LYS A 373 15.00 -12.32 -31.86
CA LYS A 373 16.41 -12.69 -31.63
C LYS A 373 17.21 -11.56 -30.99
N GLU A 374 17.10 -10.35 -31.54
CA GLU A 374 17.76 -9.16 -30.98
C GLU A 374 17.27 -8.88 -29.55
N ARG A 375 15.97 -9.05 -29.28
CA ARG A 375 15.42 -8.93 -27.91
C ARG A 375 16.10 -9.90 -26.95
N CYS A 376 16.27 -11.16 -27.34
CA CYS A 376 16.97 -12.16 -26.54
C CYS A 376 18.44 -11.78 -26.28
N ASP A 377 19.13 -11.25 -27.30
CA ASP A 377 20.52 -10.82 -27.17
C ASP A 377 20.64 -9.62 -26.23
N ILE A 378 19.71 -8.67 -26.27
CA ILE A 378 19.61 -7.56 -25.31
C ILE A 378 19.34 -8.07 -23.90
N ILE A 379 18.35 -8.95 -23.72
CA ILE A 379 18.00 -9.53 -22.42
C ILE A 379 19.23 -10.22 -21.79
N LYS A 380 20.00 -10.98 -22.58
CA LYS A 380 21.21 -11.65 -22.10
C LYS A 380 22.34 -10.66 -21.77
N THR A 381 22.58 -9.69 -22.65
CA THR A 381 23.68 -8.73 -22.51
C THR A 381 23.46 -7.82 -21.31
N LEU A 382 22.24 -7.34 -21.13
CA LEU A 382 21.88 -6.41 -20.06
C LEU A 382 21.36 -7.08 -18.80
N ARG A 383 21.20 -8.42 -18.82
CA ARG A 383 20.60 -9.22 -17.74
C ARG A 383 19.24 -8.69 -17.29
N LEU A 384 18.39 -8.37 -18.26
CA LEU A 384 17.06 -7.83 -17.98
C LEU A 384 16.17 -8.90 -17.34
N LYS A 385 15.35 -8.45 -16.39
CA LYS A 385 14.29 -9.21 -15.75
C LYS A 385 12.95 -9.00 -16.45
N ALA A 386 11.96 -9.86 -16.16
CA ALA A 386 10.65 -9.79 -16.82
C ALA A 386 9.87 -8.51 -16.51
N ASP A 387 10.06 -7.93 -15.33
CA ASP A 387 9.49 -6.62 -15.00
C ASP A 387 10.12 -5.54 -15.88
N GLN A 388 11.45 -5.50 -15.98
CA GLN A 388 12.21 -4.50 -16.75
C GLN A 388 11.99 -4.52 -18.28
N VAL A 389 11.18 -5.44 -18.78
CA VAL A 389 10.98 -5.72 -20.19
C VAL A 389 9.55 -5.34 -20.57
N ARG A 390 9.40 -4.76 -21.76
CA ARG A 390 8.08 -4.33 -22.23
C ARG A 390 7.12 -5.52 -22.33
N PRO A 391 5.82 -5.34 -22.08
CA PRO A 391 4.85 -6.43 -22.19
C PRO A 391 4.82 -7.12 -23.56
N ASP A 392 5.05 -6.38 -24.65
CA ASP A 392 5.11 -6.91 -26.02
C ASP A 392 6.38 -7.74 -26.32
N TRP A 393 7.34 -7.74 -25.41
CA TRP A 393 8.53 -8.59 -25.46
C TRP A 393 8.37 -9.89 -24.69
N LEU A 394 7.32 -10.08 -23.89
CA LEU A 394 7.08 -11.29 -23.10
C LEU A 394 6.51 -12.44 -23.97
N THR A 395 7.25 -12.82 -25.01
CA THR A 395 6.88 -13.86 -25.99
C THR A 395 7.56 -15.18 -25.69
N LYS A 396 7.05 -16.29 -26.22
CA LYS A 396 7.62 -17.65 -26.04
C LYS A 396 9.12 -17.72 -26.32
N ASP A 397 9.62 -16.95 -27.28
CA ASP A 397 11.04 -16.91 -27.65
C ASP A 397 11.95 -16.21 -26.63
N THR A 398 11.45 -15.22 -25.89
CA THR A 398 12.26 -14.39 -24.99
C THR A 398 12.26 -14.89 -23.55
N TRP A 399 11.22 -15.61 -23.11
CA TRP A 399 11.15 -16.16 -21.77
C TRP A 399 12.33 -17.04 -21.35
N PRO A 400 12.90 -17.92 -22.20
CA PRO A 400 14.08 -18.69 -21.81
C PRO A 400 15.26 -17.80 -21.44
N ALA A 401 15.43 -16.66 -22.13
CA ALA A 401 16.46 -15.68 -21.81
C ALA A 401 16.16 -14.91 -20.51
N LEU A 402 14.88 -14.60 -20.26
CA LEU A 402 14.44 -13.94 -19.03
C LEU A 402 14.62 -14.84 -17.80
N VAL A 403 14.14 -16.09 -17.89
CA VAL A 403 14.23 -17.08 -16.81
C VAL A 403 15.68 -17.37 -16.44
N ALA A 404 16.59 -17.41 -17.41
CA ALA A 404 18.01 -17.60 -17.15
C ALA A 404 18.65 -16.49 -16.30
N ASN A 405 18.04 -15.30 -16.25
CA ASN A 405 18.49 -14.17 -15.44
C ASN A 405 17.72 -14.02 -14.11
N MET A 406 16.68 -14.82 -13.88
CA MET A 406 15.84 -14.73 -12.69
C MET A 406 16.43 -15.50 -11.51
N SER A 407 16.20 -14.97 -10.32
CA SER A 407 16.28 -15.76 -9.08
C SER A 407 15.15 -16.78 -9.03
N ALA A 408 15.33 -17.83 -8.23
CA ALA A 408 14.31 -18.86 -8.04
C ALA A 408 12.98 -18.28 -7.53
N GLN A 409 13.03 -17.31 -6.62
CA GLN A 409 11.86 -16.60 -6.12
C GLN A 409 11.12 -15.84 -7.24
N GLU A 410 11.84 -15.18 -8.15
CA GLU A 410 11.24 -14.49 -9.29
C GLU A 410 10.60 -15.48 -10.29
N VAL A 411 11.19 -16.65 -10.48
CA VAL A 411 10.59 -17.73 -11.28
C VAL A 411 9.28 -18.18 -10.66
N VAL A 412 9.24 -18.42 -9.35
CA VAL A 412 8.01 -18.79 -8.62
C VAL A 412 6.93 -17.72 -8.77
N GLN A 413 7.28 -16.44 -8.64
CA GLN A 413 6.33 -15.34 -8.80
C GLN A 413 5.81 -15.18 -10.24
N ASN A 414 6.61 -15.56 -11.24
CA ASN A 414 6.25 -15.48 -12.65
C ASN A 414 5.63 -16.78 -13.19
N MET A 415 5.53 -17.85 -12.41
CA MET A 415 4.89 -19.12 -12.80
C MET A 415 3.56 -18.95 -13.54
N PRO A 416 2.61 -18.10 -13.08
CA PRO A 416 1.35 -17.90 -13.81
C PRO A 416 1.55 -17.37 -15.23
N ASN A 417 2.55 -16.52 -15.45
CA ASN A 417 2.88 -15.98 -16.77
C ASN A 417 3.55 -17.05 -17.64
N LEU A 418 4.48 -17.83 -17.08
CA LEU A 418 5.16 -18.91 -17.81
C LEU A 418 4.15 -19.91 -18.36
N TRP A 419 3.16 -20.28 -17.55
CA TRP A 419 2.09 -21.17 -17.96
C TRP A 419 1.21 -20.61 -19.08
N MET A 420 0.81 -19.33 -19.01
CA MET A 420 -0.01 -18.73 -20.06
C MET A 420 0.69 -18.67 -21.42
N ILE A 421 2.02 -18.56 -21.43
CA ILE A 421 2.79 -18.40 -22.66
C ILE A 421 3.17 -19.74 -23.27
N ASP A 422 3.16 -20.81 -22.46
CA ASP A 422 3.64 -22.10 -22.89
C ASP A 422 2.76 -23.25 -22.42
N LEU A 423 1.71 -23.50 -23.20
CA LEU A 423 0.82 -24.66 -23.09
C LEU A 423 1.43 -25.94 -23.69
N ASP A 424 2.59 -25.86 -24.33
CA ASP A 424 3.26 -27.03 -24.91
C ASP A 424 4.41 -27.50 -24.01
N ASP A 425 4.30 -28.70 -23.45
CA ASP A 425 5.24 -29.33 -22.50
C ASP A 425 6.72 -29.42 -22.96
N ASN A 426 7.02 -29.04 -24.20
CA ASN A 426 8.34 -29.17 -24.81
C ASN A 426 9.10 -27.85 -25.03
N SER A 427 8.66 -26.70 -24.51
CA SER A 427 9.46 -25.50 -24.68
C SER A 427 10.68 -25.44 -23.76
N GLY A 428 11.70 -24.71 -24.23
CA GLY A 428 12.88 -24.39 -23.42
C GLY A 428 12.59 -23.54 -22.19
N VAL A 429 11.38 -22.96 -22.04
CA VAL A 429 10.98 -22.14 -20.88
C VAL A 429 10.91 -22.98 -19.62
N TRP A 430 10.17 -24.11 -19.66
CA TRP A 430 10.02 -25.00 -18.51
C TRP A 430 11.33 -25.67 -18.10
N GLN A 431 12.16 -26.03 -19.08
CA GLN A 431 13.50 -26.56 -18.83
C GLN A 431 14.40 -25.53 -18.13
N ALA A 432 14.33 -24.26 -18.58
CA ALA A 432 15.05 -23.17 -17.93
C ALA A 432 14.54 -22.92 -16.50
N ALA A 433 13.22 -22.92 -16.29
CA ALA A 433 12.61 -22.71 -14.98
C ALA A 433 12.94 -23.85 -14.01
N ALA A 434 12.80 -25.10 -14.45
CA ALA A 434 13.17 -26.28 -13.67
C ALA A 434 14.65 -26.25 -13.28
N LYS A 435 15.55 -25.86 -14.20
CA LYS A 435 16.97 -25.70 -13.90
C LYS A 435 17.24 -24.66 -12.82
N VAL A 436 16.56 -23.50 -12.85
CA VAL A 436 16.71 -22.46 -11.83
C VAL A 436 16.17 -22.93 -10.48
N LEU A 437 14.99 -23.56 -10.47
CA LEU A 437 14.34 -24.01 -9.22
C LEU A 437 15.06 -25.19 -8.56
N THR A 438 15.58 -26.14 -9.34
CA THR A 438 16.33 -27.31 -8.81
C THR A 438 17.71 -26.93 -8.27
N ALA A 439 18.28 -25.82 -8.74
CA ALA A 439 19.55 -25.31 -8.24
C ALA A 439 19.40 -24.44 -6.97
N ALA A 440 18.19 -24.06 -6.59
CA ALA A 440 17.92 -23.13 -5.50
C ALA A 440 17.88 -23.84 -4.13
N ASP A 441 18.32 -23.14 -3.08
CA ASP A 441 18.09 -23.58 -1.70
C ASP A 441 16.60 -23.40 -1.38
N PRO A 442 15.88 -24.44 -0.91
CA PRO A 442 14.48 -24.31 -0.48
C PRO A 442 14.24 -23.24 0.59
N ASN A 443 15.26 -22.89 1.38
CA ASN A 443 15.15 -21.86 2.41
C ASN A 443 15.16 -20.43 1.85
N ASP A 444 15.61 -20.25 0.60
CA ASP A 444 15.62 -18.94 -0.07
C ASP A 444 14.27 -18.60 -0.73
N LEU A 445 13.30 -19.53 -0.71
CA LEU A 445 11.98 -19.36 -1.30
C LEU A 445 10.95 -18.99 -0.23
N ASP A 446 10.14 -17.97 -0.52
CA ASP A 446 8.99 -17.62 0.32
C ASP A 446 7.94 -18.76 0.25
N PRO A 447 7.65 -19.45 1.37
CA PRO A 447 6.68 -20.55 1.39
C PRO A 447 5.30 -20.13 0.88
N THR A 448 4.90 -18.88 1.14
CA THR A 448 3.61 -18.34 0.70
C THR A 448 3.57 -18.17 -0.82
N ALA A 449 4.64 -17.64 -1.41
CA ALA A 449 4.77 -17.51 -2.85
C ALA A 449 4.80 -18.88 -3.56
N VAL A 450 5.52 -19.86 -3.00
CA VAL A 450 5.57 -21.23 -3.54
C VAL A 450 4.20 -21.88 -3.49
N PHE A 451 3.49 -21.76 -2.36
CA PHE A 451 2.13 -22.28 -2.22
C PHE A 451 1.18 -21.62 -3.22
N ALA A 452 1.20 -20.29 -3.34
CA ALA A 452 0.37 -19.55 -4.29
C ALA A 452 0.68 -19.95 -5.74
N ALA A 453 1.95 -20.10 -6.11
CA ALA A 453 2.36 -20.53 -7.45
C ALA A 453 1.86 -21.96 -7.74
N LYS A 454 2.00 -22.88 -6.79
CA LYS A 454 1.49 -24.26 -6.92
C LYS A 454 -0.03 -24.28 -7.08
N MET A 455 -0.76 -23.52 -6.27
CA MET A 455 -2.23 -23.45 -6.37
C MET A 455 -2.68 -22.86 -7.70
N ASN A 456 -2.03 -21.79 -8.16
CA ASN A 456 -2.32 -21.19 -9.47
C ASN A 456 -2.05 -22.19 -10.60
N TYR A 457 -0.94 -22.93 -10.53
CA TYR A 457 -0.61 -23.97 -11.51
C TYR A 457 -1.67 -25.10 -11.53
N LEU A 458 -2.05 -25.64 -10.37
CA LEU A 458 -3.05 -26.70 -10.27
C LEU A 458 -4.43 -26.24 -10.77
N LEU A 459 -4.84 -25.02 -10.44
CA LEU A 459 -6.09 -24.43 -10.94
C LEU A 459 -6.06 -24.27 -12.46
N ALA A 460 -4.91 -23.85 -13.00
CA ALA A 460 -4.73 -23.68 -14.43
C ALA A 460 -4.81 -25.02 -15.18
N MET A 461 -4.20 -26.08 -14.64
CA MET A 461 -4.32 -27.46 -15.16
C MET A 461 -5.76 -27.95 -15.18
N GLN A 462 -6.54 -27.68 -14.13
CA GLN A 462 -7.95 -28.08 -14.06
C GLN A 462 -8.84 -27.34 -15.08
N LEU A 463 -8.48 -26.13 -15.49
CA LEU A 463 -9.25 -25.35 -16.48
C LEU A 463 -8.95 -25.76 -17.93
N CYS A 464 -7.88 -26.51 -18.18
CA CYS A 464 -7.48 -26.96 -19.52
C CYS A 464 -7.95 -28.38 -19.87
N VAL A 465 -8.39 -29.17 -18.88
CA VAL A 465 -9.06 -30.47 -19.06
C VAL A 465 -10.56 -30.26 -19.20
#